data_AF-A0AAD5QQT8-F1
#
_entry.id   AF-A0AAD5QQT8-F1
#
_cell.length_a   1.000
_cell.length_b   1.000
_cell.length_c   1.000
_cell.angle_alpha   90.00
_cell.angle_beta   90.00
_cell.angle_gamma   90.00
#
_symmetry.space_group_name_H-M   'P 1'
#
loop_
_entity.id
_entity.type
_entity.pdbx_description
1 polymer ?
#
loop_
_entity_poly.entity_id
_entity_poly.type
_entity_poly.pdbx_seq_one_letter_code
_entity_poly.pdbx_strand_id
1 'polypeptide(L)' 'MGTFTLAYFVRRVFWDRKGLWLLGIPVYHFGRCWDNAGYAKVEMMKGHSKMYADRIRSIPKHQDIWKY' A
#
# COMPACT_ATOMS: atom_id res chain seq x y z
N MET A 1 -14.54 5.66 -37.12
CA MET A 1 -13.89 5.86 -35.80
C MET A 1 -14.95 6.40 -34.85
N GLY A 2 -15.27 5.65 -33.78
CA GLY A 2 -16.45 5.94 -32.94
C GLY A 2 -16.29 7.25 -32.16
N THR A 3 -17.35 8.07 -32.17
CA THR A 3 -17.44 9.33 -31.42
C THR A 3 -17.43 9.05 -29.92
N PHE A 4 -16.34 9.41 -29.26
CA PHE A 4 -16.17 9.25 -27.82
C PHE A 4 -17.07 10.25 -27.09
N THR A 5 -18.30 9.84 -26.78
CA THR A 5 -19.23 10.65 -25.99
C THR A 5 -19.09 10.29 -24.50
N LEU A 6 -19.11 11.30 -23.62
CA LEU A 6 -19.00 11.12 -22.16
C LEU A 6 -20.03 10.13 -21.62
N ALA A 7 -21.26 10.17 -22.12
CA ALA A 7 -22.32 9.23 -21.73
C ALA A 7 -21.98 7.78 -22.11
N TYR A 8 -21.39 7.56 -23.28
CA TYR A 8 -20.93 6.23 -23.71
C TYR A 8 -19.78 5.71 -22.85
N PHE A 9 -18.84 6.59 -22.48
CA PHE A 9 -17.73 6.23 -21.60
C PHE A 9 -18.23 5.82 -20.21
N VAL A 10 -19.10 6.61 -19.59
CA VAL A 10 -19.66 6.31 -18.26
C VAL A 10 -20.42 4.99 -18.27
N ARG A 11 -21.28 4.76 -19.27
CA ARG A 11 -22.00 3.48 -19.41
C ARG A 11 -21.04 2.31 -19.55
N ARG A 12 -20.01 2.44 -20.37
CA ARG A 12 -19.07 1.34 -20.63
C ARG A 12 -18.15 1.04 -19.44
N VAL A 13 -17.71 2.06 -18.71
CA VAL A 13 -16.80 1.90 -17.55
C VAL A 13 -17.53 1.39 -16.32
N PHE A 14 -18.74 1.88 -16.04
CA PHE A 14 -19.45 1.49 -14.82
C PHE A 14 -20.42 0.32 -15.04
N TRP A 15 -21.13 0.27 -16.16
CA TRP A 15 -22.19 -0.73 -16.38
C TRP A 15 -21.69 -2.03 -17.00
N ASP A 16 -20.87 -1.93 -18.06
CA ASP A 16 -20.37 -3.10 -18.78
C ASP A 16 -19.19 -3.77 -18.06
N ARG A 17 -18.42 -3.00 -17.27
CA ARG A 17 -17.27 -3.49 -16.50
C ARG A 17 -17.55 -3.67 -15.00
N LYS A 18 -18.81 -3.72 -14.57
CA LYS A 18 -19.21 -3.92 -13.17
C LYS A 18 -18.52 -5.11 -12.47
N GLY A 19 -18.29 -6.21 -13.18
CA GLY A 19 -17.59 -7.38 -12.63
C GLY A 19 -16.12 -7.10 -12.29
N LEU A 20 -15.44 -6.26 -13.07
CA LEU A 20 -14.07 -5.82 -12.78
C LEU A 20 -14.01 -4.92 -11.54
N TRP A 21 -15.02 -4.08 -11.33
CA TRP A 21 -15.12 -3.26 -10.12
C TRP A 21 -15.32 -4.10 -8.85
N LEU A 22 -16.11 -5.18 -8.94
CA LEU A 22 -16.28 -6.12 -7.83
C LEU A 22 -14.97 -6.84 -7.47
N LEU A 23 -14.11 -7.12 -8.45
CA LEU A 23 -12.77 -7.69 -8.23
C LEU A 23 -11.79 -6.69 -7.62
N GLY A 24 -12.07 -5.39 -7.66
CA GLY A 24 -11.22 -4.37 -7.02
C GLY A 24 -11.11 -4.55 -5.50
N ILE A 25 -12.20 -4.96 -4.84
CA ILE A 25 -12.25 -5.15 -3.38
C ILE A 25 -11.28 -6.27 -2.92
N PRO A 26 -11.36 -7.51 -3.45
CA PRO A 26 -10.43 -8.56 -3.04
C PRO A 26 -8.99 -8.23 -3.44
N VAL A 27 -8.75 -7.65 -4.62
CA VAL A 27 -7.39 -7.25 -5.04
C VAL A 27 -6.77 -6.23 -4.08
N TYR A 28 -7.54 -5.22 -3.67
CA TYR A 28 -7.09 -4.24 -2.67
C TYR A 28 -6.78 -4.91 -1.33
N HIS A 29 -7.65 -5.81 -0.87
CA HIS A 29 -7.46 -6.51 0.39
C HIS A 29 -6.20 -7.40 0.37
N PHE A 30 -6.02 -8.19 -0.69
CA PHE A 30 -4.83 -9.03 -0.86
C PHE A 30 -3.56 -8.19 -0.98
N GLY A 31 -3.60 -7.07 -1.70
CA GLY A 31 -2.49 -6.12 -1.78
C GLY A 31 -2.08 -5.59 -0.41
N ARG A 32 -3.04 -5.14 0.41
CA ARG A 32 -2.75 -4.71 1.78
C ARG A 32 -2.16 -5.81 2.65
N CYS A 33 -2.70 -7.03 2.58
CA CYS A 33 -2.18 -8.16 3.34
C CYS A 33 -0.75 -8.52 2.92
N TRP A 34 -0.47 -8.46 1.61
CA TRP A 34 0.85 -8.68 1.05
C TRP A 34 1.87 -7.64 1.52
N ASP A 35 1.53 -6.35 1.44
CA ASP A 35 2.38 -5.27 1.93
C ASP A 35 2.63 -5.41 3.43
N ASN A 36 1.59 -5.64 4.23
CA ASN A 36 1.75 -5.82 5.68
C ASN A 36 2.66 -7.01 6.02
N ALA A 37 2.58 -8.12 5.28
CA ALA A 37 3.45 -9.27 5.47
C ALA A 37 4.91 -8.98 5.08
N GLY A 38 5.12 -8.18 4.03
CA GLY A 38 6.45 -7.69 3.64
C GLY A 38 7.03 -6.77 4.70
N TYR A 39 6.25 -5.78 5.15
CA TYR A 39 6.65 -4.84 6.19
C TYR A 39 6.97 -5.56 7.50
N ALA A 40 6.18 -6.53 7.94
CA ALA A 40 6.43 -7.29 9.17
C ALA A 40 7.86 -7.87 9.24
N LYS A 41 8.42 -8.34 8.12
CA LYS A 41 9.82 -8.82 8.05
C LYS A 41 10.83 -7.69 8.21
N VAL A 42 10.57 -6.54 7.62
CA VAL A 42 11.40 -5.34 7.73
C VAL A 42 11.32 -4.76 9.15
N GLU A 43 10.15 -4.85 9.79
CA GLU A 43 9.97 -4.42 11.17
C GLU A 43 10.84 -5.21 12.14
N MET A 44 11.10 -6.50 11.88
CA MET A 44 12.05 -7.30 12.67
C MET A 44 13.50 -6.82 12.52
N MET A 45 13.82 -6.03 11.49
CA MET A 45 15.15 -5.43 11.28
C MET A 45 15.27 -4.04 11.92
N LYS A 46 14.18 -3.48 12.49
CA LYS A 46 14.21 -2.19 13.20
C LYS A 46 15.22 -2.26 14.34
N GLY A 47 16.14 -1.29 14.40
CA GLY A 47 17.18 -1.22 15.42
C GLY A 47 18.44 -2.07 15.16
N HIS A 48 18.43 -2.96 14.17
CA HIS A 48 19.56 -3.83 13.83
C HIS A 48 20.45 -3.31 12.69
N SER A 49 20.11 -2.17 12.09
CA SER A 49 20.89 -1.58 10.99
C SER A 49 22.23 -1.01 11.48
N LYS A 50 23.36 -1.47 10.91
CA LYS A 50 24.69 -0.92 11.20
C LYS A 50 24.83 0.54 10.74
N MET A 51 24.19 0.90 9.63
CA MET A 51 24.22 2.25 9.05
C MET A 51 23.62 3.33 9.97
N TYR A 52 22.63 2.98 10.79
CA TYR A 52 21.96 3.91 11.69
C TYR A 52 22.24 3.63 13.17
N ALA A 53 23.20 2.76 13.48
CA ALA A 53 23.50 2.33 14.85
C ALA A 53 23.86 3.52 15.77
N ASP A 54 24.60 4.49 15.25
CA ASP A 54 24.98 5.69 16.01
C ASP A 54 23.81 6.64 16.24
N ARG A 55 22.89 6.76 15.26
CA ARG A 55 21.65 7.53 15.42
C ARG A 55 20.68 6.87 16.40
N ILE A 56 20.59 5.54 16.41
CA ILE A 56 19.78 4.80 17.38
C ILE A 56 20.30 5.02 18.82
N ARG A 57 21.62 5.09 19.00
CA ARG A 57 22.25 5.33 20.31
C ARG A 57 22.01 6.74 20.86
N SER A 58 21.80 7.73 20.00
CA SER A 58 21.54 9.11 20.42
C SER A 58 20.07 9.39 20.76
N ILE A 59 19.16 8.49 20.43
CA ILE A 59 17.72 8.64 20.70
C ILE A 59 17.42 8.20 22.13
N PRO A 60 16.61 8.96 22.90
CA PRO A 60 16.21 8.57 24.25
C PRO A 60 15.47 7.23 24.26
N LYS A 61 15.79 6.33 25.20
CA LYS A 61 15.24 4.96 25.29
C LYS A 61 13.71 4.88 25.34
N HIS A 62 13.02 5.97 25.65
CA HIS A 62 11.57 6.04 25.77
C HIS A 62 10.88 6.51 24.48
N GLN A 63 11.64 6.90 23.45
CA GLN A 63 11.10 7.30 22.16
C GLN A 63 11.24 6.17 21.14
N ASP A 64 10.17 5.95 20.40
CA ASP A 64 10.15 4.99 19.31
C ASP A 64 10.91 5.59 18.11
N ILE A 65 12.07 4.99 17.80
CA ILE A 65 13.05 5.47 16.83
C ILE A 65 12.47 5.56 15.40
N TRP A 66 11.36 4.87 15.16
CA TRP A 66 10.74 4.67 13.85
C TRP A 66 9.31 5.22 13.77
N LYS A 67 8.87 5.98 14.77
CA LYS A 67 7.55 6.61 14.78
C LYS A 67 7.59 7.92 13.99
N TYR A 68 7.32 7.81 12.69
CA TYR A 68 7.01 8.91 11.77
C TYR A 68 5.82 8.49 10.91
#